data_AF-A0A6H0B8M0-F1
#
_entry.id   AF-A0A6H0B8M0-F1
#
_cell.length_a   1.000
_cell.length_b   1.000
_cell.length_c   1.000
_cell.angle_alpha   90.00
_cell.angle_beta   90.00
_cell.angle_gamma   90.00
#
_symmetry.space_group_name_H-M   'P 1'
#
loop_
_entity.id
_entity.type
_entity.pdbx_description
1 polymer ?
#
loop_
_entity_poly.entity_id
_entity_poly.type
_entity_poly.pdbx_seq_one_letter_code
_entity_poly.pdbx_strand_id
1 'polypeptide(L)'
;MLAQKATNFLLYEASNNQDNIVTVTNSSNGNAPQNDEDKVPEYTKVYIKNPFNNRDLILKVTKNQKGIYIWESHDHAYVGHSINLYNRISSYFMPSILNTKARRVLRYFNKHGFQDTNLTICILKKDSSLQEVVKLEQHYIDTLNPSLNVDLVASSSGYLEPMSQEIRAILRKQRGTCIYIYNVKDFTLLYIFESKQHMYDSINIHHKTLNNCLNAGTIYLDTFFLSLDPVEESEHINLLTLQGIKELVSKKRSIYVVKHPSSRNILAEYKDDYTKNLLFTSLSSLANHLKGDRTTIRQYLKGERSGYYRGKWKFTYKD
;
A
#
# COMPACT_ATOMS: atom_id res chain seq x y z
N MET A 1 39.32 -12.68 4.25
CA MET A 1 40.28 -12.42 5.34
C MET A 1 39.63 -11.46 6.34
N LEU A 2 38.81 -12.00 7.23
CA LEU A 2 38.35 -11.31 8.45
C LEU A 2 38.63 -12.29 9.58
N ALA A 3 39.68 -11.98 10.32
CA ALA A 3 40.28 -12.83 11.33
C ALA A 3 39.38 -12.92 12.57
N GLN A 4 39.14 -14.16 13.00
CA GLN A 4 39.39 -14.61 14.38
C GLN A 4 39.54 -13.48 15.42
N LYS A 5 38.43 -13.07 16.02
CA LYS A 5 38.42 -12.55 17.39
C LYS A 5 37.68 -13.56 18.25
N ALA A 6 38.41 -14.61 18.63
CA ALA A 6 38.02 -15.48 19.73
C ALA A 6 38.21 -14.70 21.03
N THR A 7 37.10 -14.24 21.61
CA THR A 7 37.10 -13.74 22.99
C THR A 7 37.09 -14.97 23.91
N ASN A 8 38.22 -15.25 24.56
CA ASN A 8 38.35 -16.27 25.59
C ASN A 8 37.45 -15.92 26.79
N PHE A 9 36.31 -16.59 26.91
CA PHE A 9 35.61 -16.73 28.18
C PHE A 9 35.80 -18.17 28.65
N LEU A 10 36.26 -18.34 29.89
CA LEU A 10 36.48 -19.65 30.51
C LEU A 10 35.16 -20.43 30.52
N LEU A 11 35.07 -21.44 29.65
CA LEU A 11 33.96 -22.35 29.51
C LEU A 11 34.05 -23.43 30.60
N TYR A 12 33.09 -23.47 31.50
CA TYR A 12 32.80 -24.67 32.27
C TYR A 12 31.72 -25.45 31.51
N GLU A 13 32.10 -26.53 30.85
CA GLU A 13 31.19 -27.43 30.18
C GLU A 13 30.53 -28.37 31.20
N ALA A 14 29.22 -28.24 31.39
CA ALA A 14 28.39 -29.33 31.91
C ALA A 14 27.70 -29.97 30.69
N SER A 15 28.33 -30.99 30.11
CA SER A 15 27.80 -31.72 28.97
C SER A 15 26.69 -32.69 29.41
N ASN A 16 25.46 -32.42 28.98
CA ASN A 16 24.43 -33.45 28.87
C ASN A 16 24.22 -33.73 27.38
N ASN A 17 24.66 -34.91 26.94
CA ASN A 17 24.59 -35.40 25.56
C ASN A 17 23.14 -35.59 25.08
N GLN A 18 22.54 -34.54 24.53
CA GLN A 18 21.53 -34.60 23.48
C GLN A 18 21.87 -33.49 22.48
N ASP A 19 22.23 -33.86 21.24
CA ASP A 19 22.91 -33.05 20.18
C ASP A 19 22.27 -31.71 19.75
N ASN A 20 21.25 -31.21 20.45
CA ASN A 20 20.45 -30.05 20.04
C ASN A 20 20.35 -28.93 21.09
N ILE A 21 20.93 -29.09 22.29
CA ILE A 21 20.92 -28.04 23.32
C ILE A 21 22.31 -27.89 23.93
N VAL A 22 22.86 -26.68 23.86
CA VAL A 22 24.00 -26.26 24.68
C VAL A 22 23.50 -25.22 25.67
N THR A 23 23.67 -25.48 26.97
CA THR A 23 23.31 -24.54 28.04
C THR A 23 24.57 -23.99 28.70
N VAL A 24 24.71 -22.67 28.74
CA VAL A 24 25.84 -22.00 29.39
C VAL A 24 25.31 -20.87 30.27
N THR A 25 25.63 -20.90 31.56
CA THR A 25 25.30 -19.81 32.48
C THR A 25 26.46 -18.83 32.53
N ASN A 26 26.21 -17.56 32.24
CA ASN A 26 27.24 -16.54 32.36
C ASN A 26 27.26 -16.01 33.80
N SER A 27 28.12 -16.58 34.64
CA SER A 27 28.32 -16.10 36.02
C SER A 27 29.34 -14.97 36.01
N SER A 28 28.92 -13.74 36.33
CA SER A 28 29.86 -12.62 36.49
C SER A 28 30.68 -12.80 37.78
N ASN A 29 31.81 -13.51 37.71
CA ASN A 29 32.82 -13.52 38.78
C ASN A 29 33.87 -12.46 38.48
N GLY A 30 33.72 -11.28 39.07
CA GLY A 30 34.68 -10.19 38.98
C GLY A 30 34.59 -9.26 40.17
N ASN A 31 35.53 -9.40 41.11
CA ASN A 31 35.77 -8.46 42.22
C ASN A 31 36.55 -7.24 41.70
N ALA A 32 35.91 -6.38 40.90
CA ALA A 32 36.42 -5.05 40.59
C ALA A 32 35.25 -4.05 40.54
N PRO A 33 35.41 -2.83 41.08
CA PRO A 33 34.36 -1.83 41.06
C PRO A 33 34.25 -1.27 39.63
N GLN A 34 33.44 -1.91 38.79
CA GLN A 34 32.91 -1.30 37.57
C GLN A 34 31.55 -0.67 37.89
N ASN A 35 31.29 0.51 37.32
CA ASN A 35 30.01 1.20 37.45
C ASN A 35 28.86 0.22 37.14
N ASP A 36 27.87 0.14 38.03
CA ASP A 36 26.72 -0.78 37.95
C ASP A 36 25.91 -0.64 36.65
N GLU A 37 26.07 0.48 35.93
CA GLU A 37 25.37 0.74 34.67
C GLU A 37 25.85 -0.11 33.49
N ASP A 38 27.13 -0.52 33.47
CA ASP A 38 27.77 -1.23 32.35
C ASP A 38 27.77 -2.76 32.53
N LYS A 39 27.27 -3.26 33.66
CA LYS A 39 27.29 -4.69 33.94
C LYS A 39 26.22 -5.41 33.12
N VAL A 40 26.66 -6.32 32.24
CA VAL A 40 25.76 -7.21 31.49
C VAL A 40 25.00 -8.09 32.49
N PRO A 41 23.65 -8.16 32.42
CA PRO A 41 22.86 -8.98 33.33
C PRO A 41 23.27 -10.46 33.27
N GLU A 42 23.11 -11.17 34.38
CA GLU A 42 23.33 -12.61 34.43
C GLU A 42 22.24 -13.34 33.63
N TYR A 43 22.64 -14.26 32.75
CA TYR A 43 21.70 -15.03 31.93
C TYR A 43 22.16 -16.47 31.71
N THR A 44 21.19 -17.33 31.41
CA THR A 44 21.43 -18.69 30.91
C THR A 44 21.21 -18.69 29.40
N LYS A 45 22.27 -19.02 28.65
CA LYS A 45 22.25 -19.14 27.20
C LYS A 45 21.82 -20.54 26.80
N VAL A 46 20.89 -20.66 25.85
CA VAL A 46 20.42 -21.90 25.26
C VAL A 46 20.54 -21.77 23.74
N TYR A 47 21.29 -22.68 23.11
CA TYR A 47 21.37 -22.77 21.65
C TYR A 47 20.48 -23.89 21.12
N ILE A 48 19.69 -23.61 20.08
CA ILE A 48 18.78 -24.55 19.42
C ILE A 48 19.03 -24.49 17.91
N LYS A 49 19.60 -25.58 17.38
CA LYS A 49 19.77 -25.79 15.94
C LYS A 49 18.43 -26.16 15.29
N ASN A 50 18.19 -25.72 14.06
CA ASN A 50 16.94 -26.00 13.31
C ASN A 50 15.66 -25.85 14.19
N PRO A 51 15.39 -24.63 14.68
CA PRO A 51 14.33 -24.36 15.65
C PRO A 51 12.93 -24.67 15.11
N PHE A 52 12.75 -24.74 13.78
CA PHE A 52 11.48 -25.10 13.17
C PHE A 52 11.08 -26.55 13.42
N ASN A 53 12.06 -27.47 13.42
CA ASN A 53 11.84 -28.89 13.72
C ASN A 53 11.99 -29.19 15.22
N ASN A 54 12.63 -28.30 15.97
CA ASN A 54 12.93 -28.46 17.40
C ASN A 54 12.02 -27.60 18.31
N ARG A 55 10.74 -27.42 17.94
CA ARG A 55 9.81 -26.54 18.68
C ARG A 55 9.52 -27.00 20.11
N ASP A 56 9.55 -28.30 20.35
CA ASP A 56 9.34 -28.85 21.70
C ASP A 56 10.46 -28.44 22.66
N LEU A 57 11.69 -28.28 22.16
CA LEU A 57 12.82 -27.79 22.94
C LEU A 57 12.62 -26.31 23.29
N ILE A 58 12.15 -25.50 22.34
CA ILE A 58 11.78 -24.10 22.57
C ILE A 58 10.71 -24.02 23.66
N LEU A 59 9.64 -24.81 23.57
CA LEU A 59 8.57 -24.83 24.56
C LEU A 59 9.11 -25.17 25.96
N LYS A 60 9.97 -26.18 26.09
CA LYS A 60 10.55 -26.59 27.37
C LYS A 60 11.35 -25.49 28.04
N VAL A 61 12.19 -24.78 27.29
CA VAL A 61 13.11 -23.78 27.87
C VAL A 61 12.52 -22.39 28.01
N THR A 62 11.47 -22.03 27.25
CA THR A 62 10.95 -20.64 27.20
C THR A 62 9.68 -20.40 28.00
N LYS A 63 9.03 -21.45 28.51
CA LYS A 63 7.76 -21.32 29.24
C LYS A 63 7.94 -20.50 30.52
N ASN A 64 7.17 -19.42 30.65
CA ASN A 64 7.24 -18.46 31.75
C ASN A 64 8.62 -17.79 31.93
N GLN A 65 9.44 -17.77 30.87
CA GLN A 65 10.74 -17.13 30.87
C GLN A 65 10.71 -15.78 30.16
N LYS A 66 11.58 -14.89 30.60
CA LYS A 66 11.87 -13.60 29.96
C LYS A 66 13.34 -13.51 29.58
N GLY A 67 13.61 -12.71 28.56
CA GLY A 67 14.97 -12.40 28.13
C GLY A 67 15.02 -12.09 26.66
N ILE A 68 16.11 -12.48 26.00
CA ILE A 68 16.33 -12.19 24.59
C ILE A 68 16.39 -13.46 23.75
N TYR A 69 16.14 -13.30 22.47
CA TYR A 69 16.26 -14.34 21.47
C TYR A 69 16.96 -13.76 20.24
N ILE A 70 17.81 -14.59 19.64
CA ILE A 70 18.64 -14.23 18.50
C ILE A 70 18.40 -15.28 17.43
N TRP A 71 17.88 -14.84 16.29
CA TRP A 71 17.79 -15.66 15.09
C TRP A 71 19.02 -15.42 14.24
N GLU A 72 19.68 -16.49 13.82
CA GLU A 72 20.86 -16.44 12.97
C GLU A 72 20.63 -17.32 11.75
N SER A 73 20.86 -16.80 10.54
CA SER A 73 20.75 -17.53 9.29
C SER A 73 21.72 -16.96 8.27
N HIS A 74 22.73 -17.75 7.87
CA HIS A 74 23.84 -17.27 7.02
C HIS A 74 24.45 -15.97 7.59
N ASP A 75 24.55 -14.91 6.77
CA ASP A 75 25.07 -13.59 7.15
C ASP A 75 24.00 -12.66 7.77
N HIS A 76 22.83 -13.22 8.14
CA HIS A 76 21.72 -12.48 8.70
C HIS A 76 21.47 -12.84 10.16
N ALA A 77 21.29 -11.80 10.98
CA ALA A 77 20.91 -11.94 12.37
C ALA A 77 19.73 -11.01 12.70
N TYR A 78 18.90 -11.45 13.63
CA TYR A 78 17.86 -10.65 14.27
C TYR A 78 17.95 -10.84 15.78
N VAL A 79 17.99 -9.73 16.51
CA VAL A 79 17.93 -9.73 17.98
C VAL A 79 16.58 -9.16 18.40
N GLY A 80 15.91 -9.83 19.33
CA GLY A 80 14.70 -9.33 19.95
C GLY A 80 14.58 -9.74 21.40
N HIS A 81 13.85 -8.95 22.18
CA HIS A 81 13.55 -9.29 23.57
C HIS A 81 12.08 -9.66 23.81
N SER A 82 11.82 -10.29 24.96
CA SER A 82 10.46 -10.49 25.45
C SER A 82 10.39 -10.77 26.94
N ILE A 83 9.31 -10.28 27.58
CA ILE A 83 8.88 -10.72 28.91
C ILE A 83 8.21 -12.11 28.89
N ASN A 84 7.80 -12.60 27.72
CA ASN A 84 7.23 -13.93 27.52
C ASN A 84 7.86 -14.55 26.26
N LEU A 85 9.03 -15.16 26.46
CA LEU A 85 9.82 -15.76 25.38
C LEU A 85 9.03 -16.81 24.61
N TYR A 86 8.23 -17.62 25.30
CA TYR A 86 7.41 -18.66 24.67
C TYR A 86 6.45 -18.08 23.63
N ASN A 87 5.60 -17.13 24.02
CA ASN A 87 4.63 -16.52 23.11
C ASN A 87 5.33 -15.81 21.96
N ARG A 88 6.42 -15.08 22.27
CA ARG A 88 7.13 -14.28 21.27
C ARG A 88 7.84 -15.14 20.23
N ILE A 89 8.61 -16.15 20.65
CA ILE A 89 9.32 -17.04 19.71
C ILE A 89 8.32 -17.90 18.93
N SER A 90 7.30 -18.46 19.61
CA SER A 90 6.30 -19.29 18.95
C SER A 90 5.53 -18.55 17.85
N SER A 91 5.31 -17.25 18.03
CA SER A 91 4.62 -16.39 17.05
C SER A 91 5.27 -16.38 15.67
N TYR A 92 6.60 -16.56 15.57
CA TYR A 92 7.31 -16.59 14.28
C TYR A 92 6.94 -17.81 13.44
N PHE A 93 6.52 -18.91 14.08
CA PHE A 93 6.09 -20.12 13.39
C PHE A 93 4.60 -20.12 13.01
N MET A 94 3.83 -19.12 13.44
CA MET A 94 2.40 -19.03 13.16
C MET A 94 2.17 -18.39 11.78
N PRO A 95 1.51 -19.06 10.83
CA PRO A 95 1.27 -18.51 9.50
C PRO A 95 0.52 -17.16 9.52
N SER A 96 -0.44 -16.99 10.44
CA SER A 96 -1.21 -15.76 10.59
C SER A 96 -0.35 -14.54 10.91
N ILE A 97 0.78 -14.73 11.61
CA ILE A 97 1.71 -13.66 11.97
C ILE A 97 2.80 -13.53 10.90
N LEU A 98 3.37 -14.66 10.46
CA LEU A 98 4.42 -14.70 9.44
C LEU A 98 3.98 -14.03 8.13
N ASN A 99 2.73 -14.24 7.72
CA ASN A 99 2.18 -13.70 6.48
C ASN A 99 1.93 -12.18 6.52
N THR A 100 1.90 -11.55 7.70
CA THR A 100 1.75 -10.08 7.81
C THR A 100 2.93 -9.34 7.19
N LYS A 101 4.12 -9.94 7.15
CA LYS A 101 5.35 -9.35 6.58
C LYS A 101 5.71 -7.97 7.18
N ALA A 102 5.18 -7.67 8.37
CA ALA A 102 5.26 -6.33 8.95
C ALA A 102 6.70 -5.96 9.32
N ARG A 103 7.47 -6.92 9.86
CA ARG A 103 8.89 -6.74 10.24
C ARG A 103 9.84 -7.38 9.24
N ARG A 104 11.06 -6.86 9.14
CA ARG A 104 12.10 -7.36 8.22
C ARG A 104 12.43 -8.84 8.46
N VAL A 105 12.52 -9.26 9.71
CA VAL A 105 12.67 -10.69 10.08
C VAL A 105 11.51 -11.57 9.60
N LEU A 106 10.26 -11.10 9.66
CA LEU A 106 9.11 -11.87 9.15
C LEU A 106 9.13 -11.95 7.62
N ARG A 107 9.52 -10.87 6.93
CA ARG A 107 9.74 -10.89 5.47
C ARG A 107 10.82 -11.90 5.08
N TYR A 108 11.91 -11.96 5.85
CA TYR A 108 13.01 -12.89 5.63
C TYR A 108 12.52 -14.34 5.77
N PHE A 109 11.91 -14.70 6.90
CA PHE A 109 11.40 -16.08 7.09
C PHE A 109 10.28 -16.46 6.13
N ASN A 110 9.42 -15.52 5.73
CA ASN A 110 8.40 -15.81 4.72
C ASN A 110 9.01 -16.12 3.35
N LYS A 111 10.14 -15.49 2.99
CA LYS A 111 10.83 -15.68 1.71
C LYS A 111 11.74 -16.90 1.70
N HIS A 112 12.47 -17.14 2.79
CA HIS A 112 13.55 -18.13 2.85
C HIS A 112 13.21 -19.37 3.70
N GLY A 113 12.11 -19.34 4.45
CA GLY A 113 11.79 -20.39 5.41
C GLY A 113 12.73 -20.36 6.63
N PHE A 114 12.90 -21.53 7.26
CA PHE A 114 13.65 -21.71 8.51
C PHE A 114 14.78 -22.75 8.43
N GLN A 115 15.06 -23.31 7.24
CA GLN A 115 15.92 -24.49 7.10
C GLN A 115 17.36 -24.26 7.59
N ASP A 116 17.92 -23.08 7.29
CA ASP A 116 19.29 -22.70 7.68
C ASP A 116 19.32 -21.71 8.84
N THR A 117 18.26 -21.73 9.67
CA THR A 117 18.13 -20.83 10.80
C THR A 117 18.51 -21.54 12.09
N ASN A 118 19.21 -20.83 12.97
CA ASN A 118 19.50 -21.22 14.34
C ASN A 118 18.89 -20.21 15.30
N LEU A 119 18.58 -20.66 16.51
CA LEU A 119 18.00 -19.84 17.57
C LEU A 119 18.87 -19.92 18.81
N THR A 120 19.37 -18.77 19.24
CA THR A 120 20.00 -18.58 20.55
C THR A 120 19.02 -17.86 21.47
N ILE A 121 18.85 -18.34 22.70
CA ILE A 121 17.96 -17.76 23.71
C ILE A 121 18.78 -17.45 24.94
N CYS A 122 18.75 -16.20 25.42
CA CYS A 122 19.37 -15.83 26.69
C CYS A 122 18.27 -15.53 27.71
N ILE A 123 18.13 -16.42 28.68
CA ILE A 123 17.09 -16.41 29.71
C ILE A 123 17.62 -15.66 30.93
N LEU A 124 16.94 -14.58 31.33
CA LEU A 124 17.24 -13.85 32.57
C LEU A 124 16.51 -14.47 33.77
N LYS A 125 16.96 -14.11 34.98
CA LYS A 125 16.29 -14.52 36.21
C LYS A 125 14.86 -13.98 36.28
N LYS A 126 14.01 -14.68 37.03
CA LYS A 126 12.56 -14.38 37.11
C LYS A 126 12.27 -13.00 37.72
N ASP A 127 13.16 -12.48 38.55
CA ASP A 127 13.11 -11.19 39.22
C ASP A 127 13.71 -10.04 38.38
N SER A 128 14.36 -10.31 37.25
CA SER A 128 14.99 -9.25 36.44
C SER A 128 13.99 -8.20 35.91
N SER A 129 14.35 -6.93 35.97
CA SER A 129 13.57 -5.82 35.44
C SER A 129 13.48 -5.86 33.90
N LEU A 130 12.50 -5.14 33.34
CA LEU A 130 12.43 -4.92 31.88
C LEU A 130 13.67 -4.19 31.36
N GLN A 131 14.23 -3.28 32.16
CA GLN A 131 15.44 -2.52 31.80
C GLN A 131 16.64 -3.45 31.62
N GLU A 132 16.83 -4.46 32.48
CA GLU A 132 17.89 -5.46 32.30
C GLU A 132 17.70 -6.27 31.01
N VAL A 133 16.47 -6.64 30.67
CA VAL A 133 16.17 -7.35 29.41
C VAL A 133 16.51 -6.49 28.19
N VAL A 134 16.15 -5.21 28.21
CA VAL A 134 16.45 -4.25 27.13
C VAL A 134 17.94 -3.95 27.04
N LYS A 135 18.64 -3.81 28.18
CA LYS A 135 20.10 -3.66 28.22
C LYS A 135 20.81 -4.85 27.57
N LEU A 136 20.35 -6.08 27.85
CA LEU A 136 20.91 -7.28 27.23
C LEU A 136 20.62 -7.31 25.71
N GLU A 137 19.43 -6.87 25.29
CA GLU A 137 19.11 -6.73 23.86
C GLU A 137 20.09 -5.76 23.17
N GLN A 138 20.32 -4.58 23.76
CA GLN A 138 21.24 -3.59 23.21
C GLN A 138 22.66 -4.14 23.11
N HIS A 139 23.14 -4.81 24.17
CA HIS A 139 24.47 -5.45 24.16
C HIS A 139 24.68 -6.38 22.96
N TYR A 140 23.68 -7.21 22.63
CA TYR A 140 23.76 -8.11 21.47
C TYR A 140 23.53 -7.41 20.13
N ILE A 141 22.70 -6.35 20.07
CA ILE A 141 22.57 -5.53 18.86
C ILE A 141 23.92 -4.87 18.52
N ASP A 142 24.58 -4.28 19.50
CA ASP A 142 25.87 -3.61 19.32
C ASP A 142 26.97 -4.60 18.93
N THR A 143 26.95 -5.79 19.53
CA THR A 143 27.95 -6.83 19.28
C THR A 143 27.78 -7.49 17.91
N LEU A 144 26.54 -7.79 17.50
CA LEU A 144 26.26 -8.57 16.29
C LEU A 144 25.97 -7.71 15.05
N ASN A 145 25.61 -6.44 15.24
CA ASN A 145 25.14 -5.55 14.17
C ASN A 145 24.06 -6.22 13.27
N PRO A 146 22.92 -6.65 13.84
CA PRO A 146 21.99 -7.56 13.18
C PRO A 146 21.29 -6.92 11.96
N SER A 147 21.53 -7.49 10.78
CA SER A 147 21.03 -6.96 9.50
C SER A 147 19.49 -7.05 9.33
N LEU A 148 18.81 -7.85 10.14
CA LEU A 148 17.34 -7.96 10.11
C LEU A 148 16.64 -7.03 11.11
N ASN A 149 17.37 -6.38 12.01
CA ASN A 149 16.84 -5.26 12.78
C ASN A 149 16.79 -4.01 11.88
N VAL A 150 15.72 -3.22 11.98
CA VAL A 150 15.58 -1.99 11.19
C VAL A 150 16.33 -0.85 11.88
N ASP A 151 16.07 -0.68 13.18
CA ASP A 151 16.83 0.22 14.03
C ASP A 151 17.78 -0.62 14.90
N LEU A 152 19.01 -0.13 15.08
CA LEU A 152 20.02 -0.74 15.94
C LEU A 152 19.91 -0.21 17.39
N VAL A 153 18.70 0.14 17.79
CA VAL A 153 18.36 0.59 19.15
C VAL A 153 17.37 -0.41 19.72
N ALA A 154 17.67 -0.93 20.91
CA ALA A 154 16.83 -1.87 21.63
C ALA A 154 15.45 -1.26 21.92
N SER A 155 14.45 -2.13 22.04
CA SER A 155 13.05 -1.74 22.24
C SER A 155 12.45 -0.81 21.15
N SER A 156 13.10 -0.62 20.00
CA SER A 156 12.51 0.17 18.92
C SER A 156 11.26 -0.52 18.35
N SER A 157 10.32 0.29 17.87
CA SER A 157 9.10 -0.24 17.24
C SER A 157 9.38 -0.89 15.87
N GLY A 158 10.53 -0.58 15.25
CA GLY A 158 10.87 -0.97 13.88
C GLY A 158 9.95 -0.35 12.82
N TYR A 159 9.13 0.62 13.21
CA TYR A 159 8.28 1.41 12.33
C TYR A 159 8.78 2.84 12.37
N LEU A 160 9.24 3.33 11.21
CA LEU A 160 9.27 4.77 10.97
C LEU A 160 7.82 5.26 11.08
N GLU A 161 7.63 6.39 11.75
CA GLU A 161 6.38 7.15 11.70
C GLU A 161 5.89 7.25 10.25
N PRO A 162 4.57 7.17 9.99
CA PRO A 162 4.04 7.30 8.65
C PRO A 162 4.60 8.57 8.01
N MET A 163 5.20 8.39 6.82
CA MET A 163 5.82 9.46 6.04
C MET A 163 4.92 10.71 5.99
N SER A 164 5.50 11.88 6.29
CA SER A 164 4.78 13.15 6.32
C SER A 164 4.08 13.45 4.99
N GLN A 165 3.00 14.21 5.05
CA GLN A 165 2.21 14.56 3.87
C GLN A 165 3.03 15.36 2.83
N GLU A 166 3.97 16.17 3.30
CA GLU A 166 4.89 16.95 2.47
C GLU A 166 5.83 16.07 1.66
N ILE A 167 6.50 15.09 2.30
CA ILE A 167 7.40 14.16 1.61
C ILE A 167 6.61 13.28 0.62
N ARG A 168 5.38 12.88 0.97
CA ARG A 168 4.49 12.18 0.04
C ARG A 168 4.15 13.03 -1.18
N ALA A 169 3.91 14.33 -1.00
CA ALA A 169 3.65 15.24 -2.12
C ALA A 169 4.87 15.40 -3.04
N ILE A 170 6.07 15.56 -2.46
CA ILE A 170 7.34 15.64 -3.22
C ILE A 170 7.56 14.36 -4.04
N LEU A 171 7.41 13.19 -3.43
CA LEU A 171 7.58 11.91 -4.13
C LEU A 171 6.54 11.68 -5.22
N ARG A 172 5.28 12.12 -5.02
CA ARG A 172 4.24 12.08 -6.05
C ARG A 172 4.58 12.98 -7.23
N LYS A 173 5.18 14.16 -6.98
CA LYS A 173 5.65 15.06 -8.03
C LYS A 173 6.83 14.47 -8.80
N GLN A 174 7.81 13.90 -8.10
CA GLN A 174 9.00 13.28 -8.73
C GLN A 174 8.66 12.03 -9.55
N ARG A 175 7.66 11.25 -9.12
CA ARG A 175 7.24 10.00 -9.80
C ARG A 175 6.02 10.17 -10.69
N GLY A 176 5.42 11.36 -10.70
CA GLY A 176 4.19 11.65 -11.41
C GLY A 176 4.45 11.74 -12.91
N THR A 177 3.60 11.11 -13.72
CA THR A 177 3.61 11.31 -15.17
C THR A 177 2.89 12.61 -15.49
N CYS A 178 3.62 13.56 -16.09
CA CYS A 178 3.04 14.83 -16.53
C CYS A 178 1.95 14.62 -17.59
N ILE A 179 1.01 15.55 -17.65
CA ILE A 179 -0.06 15.56 -18.65
C ILE A 179 -0.15 16.94 -19.26
N TYR A 180 -0.08 16.97 -20.58
CA TYR A 180 -0.15 18.17 -21.38
C TYR A 180 -1.58 18.36 -21.87
N ILE A 181 -2.12 19.57 -21.72
CA ILE A 181 -3.43 19.94 -22.26
C ILE A 181 -3.28 20.99 -23.36
N TYR A 182 -3.81 20.66 -24.53
CA TYR A 182 -3.76 21.48 -25.73
C TYR A 182 -5.16 21.91 -26.15
N ASN A 183 -5.25 23.04 -26.83
CA ASN A 183 -6.44 23.40 -27.59
C ASN A 183 -6.45 22.64 -28.92
N VAL A 184 -7.55 21.98 -29.27
CA VAL A 184 -7.65 21.18 -30.51
C VAL A 184 -7.60 22.03 -31.78
N LYS A 185 -8.01 23.30 -31.72
CA LYS A 185 -8.13 24.13 -32.93
C LYS A 185 -6.79 24.51 -33.55
N ASP A 186 -5.84 24.85 -32.69
CA ASP A 186 -4.54 25.46 -33.02
C ASP A 186 -3.38 24.66 -32.41
N PHE A 187 -3.67 23.55 -31.73
CA PHE A 187 -2.70 22.76 -30.97
C PHE A 187 -1.88 23.58 -29.97
N THR A 188 -2.40 24.73 -29.51
CA THR A 188 -1.71 25.57 -28.53
C THR A 188 -1.64 24.86 -27.17
N LEU A 189 -0.44 24.75 -26.60
CA LEU A 189 -0.24 24.23 -25.25
C LEU A 189 -0.81 25.20 -24.21
N LEU A 190 -1.83 24.76 -23.46
CA LEU A 190 -2.55 25.58 -22.50
C LEU A 190 -2.04 25.41 -21.06
N TYR A 191 -1.68 24.19 -20.66
CA TYR A 191 -1.21 23.91 -19.30
C TYR A 191 -0.50 22.55 -19.22
N ILE A 192 0.29 22.36 -18.16
CA ILE A 192 0.97 21.09 -17.85
C ILE A 192 0.59 20.69 -16.42
N PHE A 193 -0.07 19.55 -16.27
CA PHE A 193 -0.35 18.96 -14.97
C PHE A 193 0.81 18.06 -14.55
N GLU A 194 1.30 18.23 -13.33
CA GLU A 194 2.39 17.40 -12.77
C GLU A 194 2.02 15.90 -12.60
N SER A 195 0.73 15.56 -12.56
CA SER A 195 0.27 14.17 -12.49
C SER A 195 -1.20 14.01 -12.87
N LYS A 196 -1.62 12.77 -13.14
CA LYS A 196 -3.05 12.37 -13.26
C LYS A 196 -3.87 12.84 -12.05
N GLN A 197 -3.33 12.66 -10.84
CA GLN A 197 -4.02 13.06 -9.61
C GLN A 197 -4.19 14.58 -9.53
N HIS A 198 -3.15 15.34 -9.84
CA HIS A 198 -3.22 16.80 -9.88
C HIS A 198 -4.30 17.29 -10.86
N MET A 199 -4.45 16.62 -12.00
CA MET A 199 -5.50 16.92 -12.96
C MET A 199 -6.90 16.56 -12.44
N TYR A 200 -7.07 15.40 -11.79
CA TYR A 200 -8.33 15.01 -11.16
C TYR A 200 -8.79 16.05 -10.14
N ASP A 201 -7.89 16.46 -9.26
CA ASP A 201 -8.22 17.40 -8.18
C ASP A 201 -8.44 18.83 -8.70
N SER A 202 -7.73 19.20 -9.78
CA SER A 202 -7.80 20.56 -10.31
C SER A 202 -9.03 20.83 -11.16
N ILE A 203 -9.30 19.97 -12.15
CA ILE A 203 -10.38 20.20 -13.12
C ILE A 203 -11.55 19.24 -12.95
N ASN A 204 -11.52 18.40 -11.91
CA ASN A 204 -12.56 17.42 -11.60
C ASN A 204 -12.95 16.57 -12.83
N ILE A 205 -11.93 16.03 -13.51
CA ILE A 205 -12.10 15.09 -14.62
C ILE A 205 -12.16 13.67 -14.06
N HIS A 206 -13.11 12.85 -14.53
CA HIS A 206 -13.24 11.48 -14.08
C HIS A 206 -12.12 10.60 -14.65
N HIS A 207 -11.57 9.66 -13.86
CA HIS A 207 -10.46 8.80 -14.27
C HIS A 207 -10.71 8.02 -15.57
N LYS A 208 -11.94 7.53 -15.78
CA LYS A 208 -12.33 6.86 -17.05
C LYS A 208 -12.26 7.80 -18.24
N THR A 209 -12.72 9.04 -18.08
CA THR A 209 -12.68 10.04 -19.15
C THR A 209 -11.24 10.38 -19.49
N LEU A 210 -10.38 10.62 -18.48
CA LEU A 210 -8.97 10.89 -18.73
C LEU A 210 -8.29 9.73 -19.46
N ASN A 211 -8.51 8.48 -19.04
CA ASN A 211 -7.93 7.33 -19.71
C ASN A 211 -8.43 7.18 -21.15
N ASN A 212 -9.70 7.48 -21.44
CA ASN A 212 -10.21 7.48 -22.81
C ASN A 212 -9.51 8.56 -23.65
N CYS A 213 -9.30 9.76 -23.10
CA CYS A 213 -8.60 10.83 -23.80
C CYS A 213 -7.14 10.47 -24.10
N LEU A 214 -6.43 9.90 -23.11
CA LEU A 214 -5.01 9.56 -23.26
C LEU A 214 -4.78 8.33 -24.14
N ASN A 215 -5.62 7.29 -24.02
CA ASN A 215 -5.41 6.02 -24.72
C ASN A 215 -6.09 5.96 -26.09
N ALA A 216 -7.30 6.50 -26.19
CA ALA A 216 -8.10 6.47 -27.42
C ALA A 216 -8.08 7.81 -28.17
N GLY A 217 -7.35 8.81 -27.67
CA GLY A 217 -7.26 10.13 -28.29
C GLY A 217 -8.56 10.92 -28.28
N THR A 218 -9.54 10.54 -27.45
CA THR A 218 -10.84 11.23 -27.45
C THR A 218 -10.68 12.67 -26.98
N ILE A 219 -11.27 13.61 -27.74
CA ILE A 219 -11.20 15.03 -27.42
C ILE A 219 -12.06 15.31 -26.18
N TYR A 220 -11.45 15.92 -25.18
CA TYR A 220 -12.15 16.31 -23.96
C TYR A 220 -12.97 17.58 -24.19
N LEU A 221 -14.28 17.50 -23.92
CA LEU A 221 -15.24 18.60 -24.11
C LEU A 221 -15.25 19.19 -25.54
N ASP A 222 -14.96 18.37 -26.55
CA ASP A 222 -14.81 18.77 -27.96
C ASP A 222 -13.84 19.95 -28.17
N THR A 223 -12.95 20.22 -27.21
CA THR A 223 -12.08 21.41 -27.19
C THR A 223 -10.63 21.08 -26.84
N PHE A 224 -10.39 20.11 -25.95
CA PHE A 224 -9.08 19.88 -25.38
C PHE A 224 -8.50 18.52 -25.80
N PHE A 225 -7.26 18.56 -26.27
CA PHE A 225 -6.46 17.37 -26.53
C PHE A 225 -5.52 17.12 -25.34
N LEU A 226 -5.36 15.86 -24.94
CA LEU A 226 -4.60 15.46 -23.76
C LEU A 226 -3.52 14.46 -24.17
N SER A 227 -2.28 14.70 -23.75
CA SER A 227 -1.14 13.83 -24.05
C SER A 227 -0.27 13.61 -22.82
N LEU A 228 0.44 12.47 -22.81
CA LEU A 228 1.49 12.16 -21.83
C LEU A 228 2.85 12.73 -22.25
N ASP A 229 3.04 12.92 -23.56
CA ASP A 229 4.27 13.43 -24.16
C ASP A 229 4.00 14.77 -24.87
N PRO A 230 4.98 15.68 -24.88
CA PRO A 230 4.83 16.94 -25.62
C PRO A 230 4.69 16.66 -27.12
N VAL A 231 3.70 17.28 -27.74
CA VAL A 231 3.47 17.23 -29.20
C VAL A 231 4.47 18.17 -29.88
N GLU A 232 5.35 17.65 -30.74
CA GLU A 232 6.42 18.42 -31.39
C GLU A 232 5.87 19.46 -32.37
N GLU A 233 4.72 19.20 -32.97
CA GLU A 233 4.03 20.06 -33.94
C GLU A 233 3.32 21.26 -33.30
N SER A 234 3.32 21.37 -31.96
CA SER A 234 2.76 22.50 -31.23
C SER A 234 3.74 23.68 -31.21
N GLU A 235 3.71 24.52 -32.24
CA GLU A 235 4.53 25.74 -32.32
C GLU A 235 4.07 26.86 -31.35
N HIS A 236 2.85 26.76 -30.80
CA HIS A 236 2.21 27.81 -30.01
C HIS A 236 2.10 27.42 -28.53
N ILE A 237 2.75 28.19 -27.65
CA ILE A 237 2.69 28.00 -26.20
C ILE A 237 1.96 29.18 -25.57
N ASN A 238 0.83 28.89 -24.91
CA ASN A 238 0.09 29.88 -24.12
C ASN A 238 -0.25 29.27 -22.75
N LEU A 239 0.75 29.18 -21.88
CA LEU A 239 0.60 28.59 -20.55
C LEU A 239 -0.27 29.47 -19.67
N LEU A 240 -1.47 28.98 -19.39
CA LEU A 240 -2.41 29.58 -18.46
C LEU A 240 -1.96 29.33 -17.01
N THR A 241 -2.42 30.17 -16.09
CA THR A 241 -2.33 29.86 -14.67
C THR A 241 -3.27 28.70 -14.31
N LEU A 242 -3.02 28.04 -13.18
CA LEU A 242 -3.92 26.98 -12.68
C LEU A 242 -5.37 27.46 -12.55
N GLN A 243 -5.57 28.72 -12.15
CA GLN A 243 -6.90 29.33 -12.09
C GLN A 243 -7.50 29.52 -13.49
N GLY A 244 -6.70 30.03 -14.45
CA GLY A 244 -7.15 30.24 -15.83
C GLY A 244 -7.60 28.96 -16.52
N ILE A 245 -6.87 27.85 -16.36
CA ILE A 245 -7.28 26.57 -16.96
C ILE A 245 -8.55 26.00 -16.31
N LYS A 246 -8.73 26.17 -14.99
CA LYS A 246 -9.95 25.75 -14.29
C LYS A 246 -11.19 26.49 -14.79
N GLU A 247 -11.08 27.81 -14.94
CA GLU A 247 -12.16 28.65 -15.46
C GLU A 247 -12.50 28.30 -16.91
N LEU A 248 -11.48 28.10 -17.75
CA LEU A 248 -11.67 27.73 -19.15
C LEU A 248 -12.37 26.38 -19.28
N VAL A 249 -11.93 25.36 -18.52
CA VAL A 249 -12.56 24.03 -18.51
C VAL A 249 -14.00 24.11 -17.98
N SER A 250 -14.25 24.88 -16.92
CA SER A 250 -15.59 25.06 -16.35
C SER A 250 -16.56 25.68 -17.36
N LYS A 251 -16.12 26.75 -18.04
CA LYS A 251 -16.89 27.41 -19.10
C LYS A 251 -17.20 26.48 -20.28
N LYS A 252 -16.24 25.64 -20.69
CA LYS A 252 -16.46 24.66 -21.75
C LYS A 252 -17.39 23.55 -21.31
N ARG A 253 -17.29 23.11 -20.05
CA ARG A 253 -18.15 22.07 -19.48
C ARG A 253 -19.61 22.51 -19.40
N SER A 254 -19.89 23.77 -19.07
CA SER A 254 -21.27 24.27 -19.00
C SER A 254 -21.98 24.34 -20.35
N ILE A 255 -21.22 24.53 -21.44
CA ILE A 255 -21.74 24.59 -22.82
C ILE A 255 -21.74 23.19 -23.47
N TYR A 256 -20.99 22.24 -22.93
CA TYR A 256 -20.82 20.92 -23.52
C TYR A 256 -22.11 20.09 -23.47
N VAL A 257 -22.56 19.66 -24.64
CA VAL A 257 -23.69 18.75 -24.78
C VAL A 257 -23.17 17.32 -24.84
N VAL A 258 -23.56 16.49 -23.86
CA VAL A 258 -23.16 15.09 -23.80
C VAL A 258 -23.77 14.32 -24.97
N LYS A 259 -22.92 13.91 -25.91
CA LYS A 259 -23.31 13.06 -27.04
C LYS A 259 -23.16 11.60 -26.62
N HIS A 260 -24.27 10.90 -26.43
CA HIS A 260 -24.21 9.44 -26.26
C HIS A 260 -24.21 8.78 -27.64
N PRO A 261 -23.22 7.93 -27.98
CA PRO A 261 -23.06 7.40 -29.35
C PRO A 261 -24.26 6.56 -29.82
N SER A 262 -25.02 5.97 -28.88
CA SER A 262 -26.25 5.24 -29.19
C SER A 262 -27.54 6.06 -29.01
N SER A 263 -27.44 7.38 -28.78
CA SER A 263 -28.63 8.23 -28.68
C SER A 263 -29.24 8.41 -30.06
N ARG A 264 -30.54 8.18 -30.18
CA ARG A 264 -31.31 8.42 -31.40
C ARG A 264 -32.36 9.47 -31.11
N ASN A 265 -32.65 10.32 -32.09
CA ASN A 265 -33.75 11.26 -31.98
C ASN A 265 -35.07 10.48 -31.95
N ILE A 266 -36.01 10.91 -31.13
CA ILE A 266 -37.32 10.28 -30.98
C ILE A 266 -38.38 11.34 -31.19
N LEU A 267 -39.25 11.11 -32.16
CA LEU A 267 -40.45 11.90 -32.38
C LEU A 267 -41.58 11.31 -31.54
N ALA A 268 -42.17 12.11 -30.67
CA ALA A 268 -43.37 11.80 -29.93
C ALA A 268 -44.55 12.51 -30.56
N GLU A 269 -45.43 11.73 -31.19
CA GLU A 269 -46.63 12.23 -31.85
C GLU A 269 -47.81 12.16 -30.88
N TYR A 270 -48.54 13.27 -30.74
CA TYR A 270 -49.72 13.33 -29.89
C TYR A 270 -50.95 12.87 -30.67
N LYS A 271 -51.79 12.06 -30.03
CA LYS A 271 -53.02 11.56 -30.62
C LYS A 271 -53.99 12.73 -30.88
N ASP A 272 -54.48 12.80 -32.11
CA ASP A 272 -55.52 13.74 -32.56
C ASP A 272 -55.09 15.22 -32.63
N ASP A 273 -53.81 15.57 -32.40
CA ASP A 273 -53.30 16.95 -32.51
C ASP A 273 -51.81 17.02 -32.87
N TYR A 274 -51.53 17.24 -34.16
CA TYR A 274 -50.17 17.32 -34.70
C TYR A 274 -49.38 18.54 -34.18
N THR A 275 -50.05 19.57 -33.67
CA THR A 275 -49.37 20.79 -33.15
C THR A 275 -48.63 20.52 -31.84
N LYS A 276 -48.94 19.40 -31.17
CA LYS A 276 -48.34 18.98 -29.90
C LYS A 276 -47.21 17.95 -30.05
N ASN A 277 -46.75 17.71 -31.27
CA ASN A 277 -45.65 16.80 -31.54
C ASN A 277 -44.33 17.36 -30.98
N LEU A 278 -43.55 16.50 -30.32
CA LEU A 278 -42.30 16.90 -29.67
C LEU A 278 -41.15 16.02 -30.15
N LEU A 279 -40.00 16.64 -30.42
CA LEU A 279 -38.77 15.94 -30.79
C LEU A 279 -37.83 15.89 -29.58
N PHE A 280 -37.36 14.70 -29.25
CA PHE A 280 -36.42 14.47 -28.15
C PHE A 280 -35.09 13.93 -28.68
N THR A 281 -33.99 14.40 -28.10
CA THR A 281 -32.63 13.99 -28.49
C THR A 281 -32.20 12.63 -27.92
N SER A 282 -32.97 12.08 -26.98
CA SER A 282 -32.70 10.77 -26.37
C SER A 282 -33.94 10.16 -25.71
N LEU A 283 -33.92 8.83 -25.51
CA LEU A 283 -34.92 8.10 -24.74
C LEU A 283 -35.05 8.60 -23.30
N SER A 284 -33.93 8.99 -22.67
CA SER A 284 -33.94 9.51 -21.30
C SER A 284 -34.63 10.87 -21.22
N SER A 285 -34.42 11.75 -22.20
CA SER A 285 -35.10 13.05 -22.27
C SER A 285 -36.62 12.88 -22.42
N LEU A 286 -37.05 12.00 -23.33
CA LEU A 286 -38.46 11.64 -23.52
C LEU A 286 -39.08 11.07 -22.23
N ALA A 287 -38.41 10.12 -21.58
CA ALA A 287 -38.89 9.49 -20.37
C ALA A 287 -39.05 10.48 -19.21
N ASN A 288 -38.10 11.40 -19.05
CA ASN A 288 -38.15 12.44 -18.02
C ASN A 288 -39.31 13.42 -18.28
N HIS A 289 -39.49 13.87 -19.53
CA HIS A 289 -40.58 14.76 -19.91
C HIS A 289 -41.96 14.15 -19.64
N LEU A 290 -42.15 12.88 -20.01
CA LEU A 290 -43.42 12.17 -19.81
C LEU A 290 -43.57 11.58 -18.40
N LYS A 291 -42.57 11.75 -17.51
CA LYS A 291 -42.50 11.08 -16.20
C LYS A 291 -42.84 9.58 -16.33
N GLY A 292 -42.18 8.92 -17.28
CA GLY A 292 -42.45 7.55 -17.71
C GLY A 292 -41.26 6.62 -17.53
N ASP A 293 -41.53 5.32 -17.49
CA ASP A 293 -40.48 4.30 -17.42
C ASP A 293 -39.80 4.11 -18.79
N ARG A 294 -38.46 4.15 -18.80
CA ARG A 294 -37.63 4.02 -20.01
C ARG A 294 -37.81 2.66 -20.68
N THR A 295 -37.99 1.60 -19.90
CA THR A 295 -38.14 0.24 -20.42
C THR A 295 -39.44 0.11 -21.18
N THR A 296 -40.54 0.59 -20.59
CA THR A 296 -41.86 0.59 -21.19
C THR A 296 -41.90 1.41 -22.47
N ILE A 297 -41.37 2.64 -22.47
CA ILE A 297 -41.31 3.49 -23.67
C ILE A 297 -40.50 2.82 -24.79
N ARG A 298 -39.41 2.12 -24.43
CA ARG A 298 -38.60 1.36 -25.40
C ARG A 298 -39.39 0.21 -26.04
N GLN A 299 -40.28 -0.46 -25.31
CA GLN A 299 -41.13 -1.52 -25.87
C GLN A 299 -42.09 -0.99 -26.94
N TYR A 300 -42.65 0.21 -26.74
CA TYR A 300 -43.47 0.88 -27.77
C TYR A 300 -42.62 1.29 -28.99
N LEU A 301 -41.42 1.84 -28.77
CA LEU A 301 -40.50 2.20 -29.86
C LEU A 301 -40.05 1.00 -30.71
N LYS A 302 -39.92 -0.18 -30.10
CA LYS A 302 -39.56 -1.43 -30.79
C LYS A 302 -40.75 -2.14 -31.44
N GLY A 303 -41.99 -1.68 -31.20
CA GLY A 303 -43.20 -2.36 -31.64
C GLY A 303 -43.57 -3.61 -30.82
N GLU A 304 -42.89 -3.89 -29.70
CA GLU A 304 -43.23 -4.98 -28.78
C GLU A 304 -44.57 -4.72 -28.05
N ARG A 305 -44.96 -3.45 -27.93
CA ARG A 305 -46.31 -3.03 -27.47
C ARG A 305 -46.99 -2.21 -28.56
N SER A 306 -48.23 -2.58 -28.89
CA SER A 306 -49.07 -1.90 -29.86
C SER A 306 -49.91 -0.78 -29.24
N GLY A 307 -50.31 0.19 -30.05
CA GLY A 307 -51.19 1.30 -29.64
C GLY A 307 -50.44 2.52 -29.10
N TYR A 308 -51.19 3.41 -28.43
CA TYR A 308 -50.65 4.66 -27.91
C TYR A 308 -50.16 4.49 -26.46
N TYR A 309 -48.95 4.93 -26.19
CA TYR A 309 -48.43 5.02 -24.82
C TYR A 309 -49.32 5.97 -24.00
N ARG A 310 -49.85 5.45 -22.88
CA ARG A 310 -50.86 6.13 -22.04
C ARG A 310 -52.09 6.63 -22.84
N GLY A 311 -52.43 5.96 -23.94
CA GLY A 311 -53.57 6.31 -24.80
C GLY A 311 -53.40 7.59 -25.61
N LYS A 312 -52.23 8.26 -25.56
CA LYS A 312 -52.03 9.60 -26.12
C LYS A 312 -50.82 9.76 -27.01
N TRP A 313 -49.77 8.94 -26.85
CA TRP A 313 -48.48 9.18 -27.52
C TRP A 313 -48.09 8.02 -28.41
N LYS A 314 -47.66 8.32 -29.64
CA LYS A 314 -46.98 7.38 -30.54
C LYS A 314 -45.52 7.79 -30.67
N PHE A 315 -44.60 6.84 -30.64
CA PHE A 315 -43.17 7.11 -30.68
C PHE A 315 -42.53 6.52 -31.94
N THR A 316 -41.68 7.28 -32.60
CA THR A 316 -40.90 6.84 -33.76
C THR A 316 -39.45 7.29 -33.62
N TYR A 317 -38.51 6.43 -34.02
CA TYR A 317 -37.12 6.86 -34.16
C TYR A 317 -37.01 7.77 -35.39
N LYS A 318 -36.29 8.87 -35.23
CA LYS A 318 -35.93 9.78 -36.31
C LYS A 318 -34.41 9.77 -36.42
N ASP A 319 -33.92 9.69 -37.65
CA ASP A 319 -32.49 9.82 -37.93
C ASP A 319 -32.01 11.27 -37.74
#